data_AF-Q8VWE5-F1
#
_entry.id   AF-Q8VWE5-F1
#
_cell.length_a   1.000
_cell.length_b   1.000
_cell.length_c   1.000
_cell.angle_alpha   90.00
_cell.angle_beta   90.00
_cell.angle_gamma   90.00
#
_symmetry.space_group_name_H-M   'P 1'
#
loop_
_entity.id
_entity.type
_entity.pdbx_description
1 polymer ?
#
loop_
_entity_poly.entity_id
_entity_poly.type
_entity_poly.pdbx_seq_one_letter_code
_entity_poly.pdbx_strand_id
1 'polypeptide(L)'
;MSRRSLALPSTRSTEPDDADELEAAPEEKLAAARSAGVVASLTGADLSTPLTVAQLPTPYDVAETVTAPLNDQERGYLDVCEQALHGFRKSVVVAGKALEVINRGRLYRETHETFADYVTEVWDMKRAHAYRMIEGWRPADLVSPIGDINEGQARELAPVLKEYGPEVTVTLYRGVKELRGDRRVTAADLSEARAALPPPKHLARPDQVRDVLTVAAAEGRAPRLAPAEPKVPAQAADEHQAEQVDEGGVSQDQVDEGAEAIATLEAAVAQQRQIYDRVGGGTLAAALLYDPGRGDHLRRELRQYAQRTAYRARDTSGEQVADDA
;
A
#
# COMPACT_ATOMS: atom_id res chain seq x y z
N MET A 1 -1.71 90.37 -43.94
CA MET A 1 -0.86 89.42 -44.68
C MET A 1 -1.68 88.16 -44.95
N SER A 2 -2.55 88.16 -45.96
CA SER A 2 -2.36 87.64 -47.34
C SER A 2 -2.14 86.11 -47.46
N ARG A 3 -3.23 85.42 -47.83
CA ARG A 3 -3.41 84.30 -48.82
C ARG A 3 -2.43 83.11 -48.73
N ARG A 4 -2.82 81.82 -48.87
CA ARG A 4 -3.62 81.20 -49.94
C ARG A 4 -3.71 79.68 -49.67
N SER A 5 -4.80 79.04 -50.11
CA SER A 5 -4.95 77.59 -50.31
C SER A 5 -3.99 77.05 -51.38
N LEU A 6 -3.56 75.77 -51.30
CA LEU A 6 -3.67 74.76 -52.38
C LEU A 6 -2.83 73.46 -52.15
N ALA A 7 -3.51 72.34 -52.43
CA ALA A 7 -3.08 71.18 -53.23
C ALA A 7 -1.94 70.24 -52.80
N LEU A 8 -2.28 68.94 -52.73
CA LEU A 8 -1.37 67.81 -52.97
C LEU A 8 -0.90 67.79 -54.43
N PRO A 9 0.29 67.23 -54.68
CA PRO A 9 0.41 66.23 -55.74
C PRO A 9 1.24 65.01 -55.33
N SER A 10 0.77 63.86 -55.83
CA SER A 10 1.52 62.62 -56.01
C SER A 10 2.37 62.72 -57.28
N THR A 11 3.60 62.19 -57.30
CA THR A 11 4.13 61.34 -58.40
C THR A 11 5.54 60.77 -58.12
N ARG A 12 5.62 59.43 -58.28
CA ARG A 12 6.60 58.61 -59.02
C ARG A 12 8.04 58.39 -58.52
N SER A 13 8.24 57.17 -57.98
CA SER A 13 8.93 56.03 -58.59
C SER A 13 10.41 56.14 -59.01
N THR A 14 11.24 55.33 -58.35
CA THR A 14 12.25 54.44 -58.97
C THR A 14 12.67 53.37 -57.95
N GLU A 15 12.28 52.11 -58.22
CA GLU A 15 12.87 50.89 -57.63
C GLU A 15 14.22 50.59 -58.30
N PRO A 16 15.07 49.72 -57.70
CA PRO A 16 15.03 48.29 -58.01
C PRO A 16 15.04 47.43 -56.71
N ASP A 17 14.22 46.37 -56.61
CA ASP A 17 14.47 45.01 -57.13
C ASP A 17 15.72 44.37 -56.49
N ASP A 18 15.48 43.64 -55.40
CA ASP A 18 16.06 42.32 -55.17
C ASP A 18 15.14 41.57 -54.21
N ALA A 19 14.51 40.54 -54.75
CA ALA A 19 13.89 39.48 -53.98
C ALA A 19 14.97 38.80 -53.14
N ASP A 20 14.77 38.71 -51.83
CA ASP A 20 15.42 37.65 -51.06
C ASP A 20 14.48 37.08 -50.00
N GLU A 21 14.50 35.77 -50.00
CA GLU A 21 13.58 34.84 -49.39
C GLU A 21 13.59 34.88 -47.85
N LEU A 22 12.43 34.50 -47.29
CA LEU A 22 12.26 33.72 -46.07
C LEU A 22 13.56 33.26 -45.36
N GLU A 23 13.85 33.81 -44.18
CA GLU A 23 14.36 33.00 -43.08
C GLU A 23 13.48 33.19 -41.84
N ALA A 24 12.44 32.36 -41.78
CA ALA A 24 11.83 31.97 -40.53
C ALA A 24 12.94 31.42 -39.62
N ALA A 25 13.12 32.04 -38.45
CA ALA A 25 14.01 31.52 -37.42
C ALA A 25 13.71 30.03 -37.17
N PRO A 26 14.71 29.13 -37.05
CA PRO A 26 14.47 27.71 -37.10
C PRO A 26 13.60 27.26 -35.93
N GLU A 27 12.39 26.78 -36.23
CA GLU A 27 11.47 26.17 -35.26
C GLU A 27 12.12 25.00 -34.50
N GLU A 28 13.19 24.40 -35.04
CA GLU A 28 13.98 23.35 -34.40
C GLU A 28 14.70 23.78 -33.11
N LYS A 29 15.15 25.04 -33.00
CA LYS A 29 15.81 25.51 -31.76
C LYS A 29 14.82 25.74 -30.62
N LEU A 30 13.56 26.07 -30.95
CA LEU A 30 12.49 26.21 -29.96
C LEU A 30 11.91 24.84 -29.54
N ALA A 31 11.96 23.84 -30.42
CA ALA A 31 11.55 22.47 -30.13
C ALA A 31 12.55 21.73 -29.21
N ALA A 32 13.87 21.92 -29.42
CA ALA A 32 14.90 21.33 -28.56
C ALA A 32 14.90 21.89 -27.12
N ALA A 33 14.48 23.15 -26.94
CA ALA A 33 14.33 23.74 -25.62
C ALA A 33 13.09 23.25 -24.86
N ARG A 34 12.12 22.63 -25.55
CA ARG A 34 10.91 22.06 -24.94
C ARG A 34 11.07 20.59 -24.50
N SER A 35 12.06 19.87 -25.03
CA SER A 35 12.30 18.46 -24.68
C SER A 35 13.18 18.29 -23.44
N ALA A 36 14.05 19.25 -23.14
CA ALA A 36 14.79 19.27 -21.89
C ALA A 36 13.97 20.02 -20.83
N GLY A 37 13.21 19.28 -20.02
CA GLY A 37 12.52 19.87 -18.87
C GLY A 37 13.48 20.70 -18.02
N VAL A 38 13.01 21.82 -17.47
CA VAL A 38 13.81 22.78 -16.67
C VAL A 38 14.68 22.09 -15.60
N VAL A 39 14.25 20.93 -15.09
CA VAL A 39 14.98 20.10 -14.14
C VAL A 39 16.26 19.47 -14.73
N ALA A 40 16.23 19.00 -15.98
CA ALA A 40 17.39 18.41 -16.66
C ALA A 40 18.52 19.42 -16.87
N SER A 41 18.17 20.70 -17.06
CA SER A 41 19.14 21.79 -17.21
C SER A 41 19.85 22.17 -15.90
N LEU A 42 19.31 21.80 -14.74
CA LEU A 42 19.79 22.25 -13.42
C LEU A 42 20.65 21.22 -12.69
N THR A 43 20.56 19.92 -13.02
CA THR A 43 21.22 18.85 -12.24
C THR A 43 22.15 17.94 -13.04
N GLY A 44 22.14 18.01 -14.37
CA GLY A 44 22.96 17.14 -15.22
C GLY A 44 22.66 15.63 -15.08
N ALA A 45 21.64 15.27 -14.30
CA ALA A 45 21.13 13.91 -14.17
C ALA A 45 19.93 13.76 -15.12
N ASP A 46 20.06 12.89 -16.12
CA ASP A 46 18.92 12.43 -16.91
C ASP A 46 18.03 11.55 -16.01
N LEU A 47 17.07 12.19 -15.35
CA LEU A 47 16.03 11.52 -14.57
C LEU A 47 14.81 11.17 -15.45
N SER A 48 14.90 11.29 -16.78
CA SER A 48 13.73 11.50 -17.63
C SER A 48 13.50 10.47 -18.73
N THR A 49 14.29 9.41 -18.86
CA THR A 49 13.95 8.37 -19.86
C THR A 49 13.17 7.24 -19.18
N PRO A 50 11.81 7.28 -19.18
CA PRO A 50 11.04 6.09 -18.84
C PRO A 50 11.43 4.96 -19.80
N LEU A 51 11.44 3.73 -19.29
CA LEU A 51 11.58 2.54 -20.13
C LEU A 51 10.61 2.63 -21.32
N THR A 52 11.16 2.52 -22.51
CA THR A 52 10.42 2.58 -23.78
C THR A 52 9.99 1.19 -24.20
N VAL A 53 8.94 1.10 -25.02
CA VAL A 53 8.45 -0.19 -25.56
C VAL A 53 9.55 -0.96 -26.30
N ALA A 54 10.46 -0.24 -26.97
CA ALA A 54 11.59 -0.85 -27.69
C ALA A 54 12.61 -1.55 -26.77
N GLN A 55 12.61 -1.22 -25.48
CA GLN A 55 13.50 -1.83 -24.47
C GLN A 55 12.86 -3.04 -23.79
N LEU A 56 11.56 -3.27 -23.97
CA LEU A 56 10.89 -4.47 -23.47
C LEU A 56 11.16 -5.65 -24.39
N PRO A 57 11.31 -6.87 -23.85
CA PRO A 57 11.41 -8.06 -24.68
C PRO A 57 10.13 -8.25 -25.51
N THR A 58 10.28 -8.74 -26.74
CA THR A 58 9.14 -9.16 -27.55
C THR A 58 8.36 -10.24 -26.80
N PRO A 59 7.02 -10.15 -26.68
CA PRO A 59 6.22 -11.19 -26.04
C PRO A 59 6.50 -12.57 -26.65
N TYR A 60 6.73 -13.57 -25.81
CA TYR A 60 6.93 -14.96 -26.19
C TYR A 60 6.20 -15.88 -25.21
N ASP A 61 5.76 -17.04 -25.70
CA ASP A 61 5.05 -18.02 -24.91
C ASP A 61 6.00 -19.15 -24.49
N VAL A 62 5.88 -19.57 -23.23
CA VAL A 62 6.52 -20.79 -22.71
C VAL A 62 5.40 -21.77 -22.36
N ALA A 63 5.56 -23.05 -22.70
CA ALA A 63 4.56 -24.06 -22.38
C ALA A 63 4.36 -24.17 -20.85
N GLU A 64 3.12 -24.28 -20.38
CA GLU A 64 2.78 -24.41 -18.95
C GLU A 64 3.45 -25.63 -18.27
N THR A 65 3.91 -26.59 -19.07
CA THR A 65 4.62 -27.79 -18.61
C THR A 65 6.09 -27.56 -18.25
N VAL A 66 6.65 -26.37 -18.54
CA VAL A 66 8.03 -26.03 -18.18
C VAL A 66 8.08 -25.69 -16.69
N THR A 67 8.77 -26.54 -15.92
CA THR A 67 9.00 -26.37 -14.48
C THR A 67 10.45 -26.01 -14.12
N ALA A 68 11.31 -25.89 -15.14
CA ALA A 68 12.69 -25.49 -14.95
C ALA A 68 12.78 -24.05 -14.40
N PRO A 69 13.75 -23.75 -13.52
CA PRO A 69 13.96 -22.39 -13.02
C PRO A 69 14.36 -21.43 -14.15
N LEU A 70 14.11 -20.13 -13.95
CA LEU A 70 14.43 -19.08 -14.94
C LEU A 70 15.92 -19.10 -15.29
N ASN A 71 16.22 -19.11 -16.59
CA ASN A 71 17.58 -18.94 -17.09
C ASN A 71 18.03 -17.47 -17.00
N ASP A 72 19.30 -17.19 -17.29
CA ASP A 72 19.91 -15.86 -17.15
C ASP A 72 19.21 -14.79 -18.00
N GLN A 73 18.79 -15.17 -19.22
CA GLN A 73 18.08 -14.28 -20.12
C GLN A 73 16.67 -13.97 -19.60
N GLU A 74 15.95 -14.98 -19.13
CA GLU A 74 14.61 -14.83 -18.55
C GLU A 74 14.64 -13.97 -17.28
N ARG A 75 15.67 -14.12 -16.44
CA ARG A 75 15.87 -13.25 -15.28
C ARG A 75 16.11 -11.80 -15.69
N GLY A 76 16.96 -11.57 -16.70
CA GLY A 76 17.17 -10.21 -17.24
C GLY A 76 15.89 -9.60 -17.83
N TYR A 77 15.06 -10.40 -18.50
CA TYR A 77 13.76 -9.95 -19.00
C TYR A 77 12.77 -9.63 -17.87
N LEU A 78 12.75 -10.44 -16.81
CA LEU A 78 11.94 -10.18 -15.62
C LEU A 78 12.32 -8.83 -14.99
N ASP A 79 13.61 -8.60 -14.77
CA ASP A 79 14.11 -7.36 -14.15
C ASP A 79 13.70 -6.11 -14.96
N VAL A 80 13.84 -6.14 -16.29
CA VAL A 80 13.45 -5.02 -17.17
C VAL A 80 11.94 -4.79 -17.15
N CYS A 81 11.14 -5.87 -17.21
CA CYS A 81 9.69 -5.77 -17.12
C CYS A 81 9.24 -5.21 -15.76
N GLU A 82 9.83 -5.70 -14.66
CA GLU A 82 9.54 -5.22 -13.32
C GLU A 82 9.94 -3.75 -13.16
N GLN A 83 11.08 -3.33 -13.70
CA GLN A 83 11.50 -1.93 -13.71
C GLN A 83 10.50 -1.03 -14.44
N ALA A 84 9.96 -1.47 -15.58
CA ALA A 84 8.92 -0.72 -16.30
C ALA A 84 7.65 -0.59 -15.45
N LEU A 85 7.24 -1.67 -14.78
CA LEU A 85 6.08 -1.69 -13.89
C LEU A 85 6.29 -0.81 -12.63
N HIS A 86 7.50 -0.78 -12.08
CA HIS A 86 7.86 0.11 -10.97
C HIS A 86 7.83 1.58 -11.39
N GLY A 87 8.36 1.91 -12.57
CA GLY A 87 8.29 3.25 -13.16
C GLY A 87 6.85 3.72 -13.33
N PHE A 88 5.96 2.85 -13.81
CA PHE A 88 4.53 3.15 -13.94
C PHE A 88 3.84 3.42 -12.59
N ARG A 89 4.16 2.67 -11.53
CA ARG A 89 3.57 2.94 -10.20
C ARG A 89 3.95 4.33 -9.69
N LYS A 90 5.22 4.73 -9.84
CA LYS A 90 5.70 6.06 -9.47
C LYS A 90 5.10 7.15 -10.35
N SER A 91 4.88 6.89 -11.64
CA SER A 91 4.30 7.87 -12.56
C SER A 91 2.88 8.27 -12.17
N VAL A 92 2.09 7.38 -11.55
CA VAL A 92 0.75 7.72 -11.03
C VAL A 92 0.81 8.76 -9.91
N VAL A 93 1.76 8.64 -8.98
CA VAL A 93 1.96 9.61 -7.89
C VAL A 93 2.44 10.95 -8.45
N VAL A 94 3.41 10.91 -9.37
CA VAL A 94 3.92 12.11 -10.06
C VAL A 94 2.81 12.81 -10.85
N ALA A 95 1.99 12.05 -11.59
CA ALA A 95 0.85 12.56 -12.33
C ALA A 95 -0.19 13.20 -11.39
N GLY A 96 -0.51 12.58 -10.26
CA GLY A 96 -1.40 13.17 -9.26
C GLY A 96 -0.89 14.51 -8.73
N LYS A 97 0.41 14.60 -8.41
CA LYS A 97 1.05 15.86 -7.98
C LYS A 97 1.05 16.92 -9.08
N ALA A 98 1.35 16.54 -10.32
CA ALA A 98 1.32 17.44 -11.47
C ALA A 98 -0.10 17.98 -11.74
N LEU A 99 -1.11 17.11 -11.69
CA LEU A 99 -2.51 17.49 -11.79
C LEU A 99 -2.93 18.45 -10.67
N GLU A 100 -2.44 18.26 -9.43
CA GLU A 100 -2.70 19.20 -8.34
C GLU A 100 -2.08 20.57 -8.63
N VAL A 101 -0.82 20.61 -9.10
CA VAL A 101 -0.12 21.86 -9.46
C VAL A 101 -0.86 22.58 -10.60
N ILE A 102 -1.24 21.86 -11.65
CA ILE A 102 -2.00 22.41 -12.78
C ILE A 102 -3.34 22.98 -12.31
N ASN A 103 -4.08 22.22 -11.50
CA ASN A 103 -5.40 22.61 -11.00
C ASN A 103 -5.31 23.85 -10.10
N ARG A 104 -4.47 23.81 -9.06
CA ARG A 104 -4.33 24.90 -8.07
C ARG A 104 -3.70 26.15 -8.66
N GLY A 105 -2.72 25.98 -9.55
CA GLY A 105 -2.08 27.08 -10.27
C GLY A 105 -2.92 27.62 -11.42
N ARG A 106 -4.07 27.00 -11.73
CA ARG A 106 -4.89 27.26 -12.91
C ARG A 106 -4.03 27.37 -14.18
N LEU A 107 -3.10 26.43 -14.36
CA LEU A 107 -2.14 26.45 -15.48
C LEU A 107 -2.80 26.15 -16.84
N TYR A 108 -4.07 25.73 -16.82
CA TYR A 108 -4.90 25.48 -17.99
C TYR A 108 -5.66 26.72 -18.50
N ARG A 109 -5.64 27.84 -17.76
CA ARG A 109 -6.52 29.01 -17.99
C ARG A 109 -6.34 29.74 -19.32
N GLU A 110 -5.23 29.49 -20.02
CA GLU A 110 -4.96 30.10 -21.32
C GLU A 110 -5.81 29.47 -22.43
N THR A 111 -6.09 28.16 -22.30
CA THR A 111 -6.75 27.37 -23.35
C THR A 111 -8.11 26.83 -22.92
N HIS A 112 -8.35 26.65 -21.61
CA HIS A 112 -9.58 26.06 -21.09
C HIS A 112 -10.15 26.89 -19.94
N GLU A 113 -11.46 27.01 -19.88
CA GLU A 113 -12.15 27.74 -18.82
C GLU A 113 -12.08 26.99 -17.48
N THR A 114 -12.24 25.67 -17.51
CA THR A 114 -12.23 24.82 -16.32
C THR A 114 -11.15 23.73 -16.38
N PHE A 115 -10.73 23.28 -15.19
CA PHE A 115 -9.81 22.15 -15.07
C PHE A 115 -10.41 20.85 -15.64
N ALA A 116 -11.74 20.72 -15.57
CA ALA A 116 -12.44 19.53 -16.04
C ALA A 116 -12.36 19.39 -17.56
N ASP A 117 -12.53 20.51 -18.28
CA ASP A 117 -12.42 20.55 -19.74
C ASP A 117 -10.97 20.24 -20.14
N TYR A 118 -10.00 20.87 -19.48
CA TYR A 118 -8.58 20.61 -19.70
C TYR A 118 -8.20 19.13 -19.56
N VAL A 119 -8.60 18.46 -18.46
CA VAL A 119 -8.23 17.04 -18.29
C VAL A 119 -8.96 16.12 -19.25
N THR A 120 -10.15 16.50 -19.70
CA THR A 120 -10.93 15.70 -20.65
C THR A 120 -10.36 15.85 -22.06
N GLU A 121 -10.09 17.07 -22.51
CA GLU A 121 -9.68 17.35 -23.89
C GLU A 121 -8.19 17.05 -24.14
N VAL A 122 -7.31 17.33 -23.18
CA VAL A 122 -5.86 17.17 -23.35
C VAL A 122 -5.40 15.76 -23.00
N TRP A 123 -6.01 15.14 -22.00
CA TRP A 123 -5.54 13.87 -21.41
C TRP A 123 -6.54 12.71 -21.54
N ASP A 124 -7.67 12.91 -22.23
CA ASP A 124 -8.78 11.95 -22.34
C ASP A 124 -9.20 11.36 -20.96
N MET A 125 -9.12 12.19 -19.93
CA MET A 125 -9.32 11.77 -18.54
C MET A 125 -10.61 12.33 -17.98
N LYS A 126 -11.49 11.44 -17.49
CA LYS A 126 -12.67 11.87 -16.73
C LYS A 126 -12.25 12.68 -15.51
N ARG A 127 -12.93 13.80 -15.26
CA ARG A 127 -12.76 14.66 -14.07
C ARG A 127 -12.58 13.86 -12.77
N ALA A 128 -13.47 12.90 -12.50
CA ALA A 128 -13.42 12.09 -11.27
C ALA A 128 -12.14 11.25 -11.15
N HIS A 129 -11.54 10.81 -12.27
CA HIS A 129 -10.26 10.11 -12.24
C HIS A 129 -9.12 11.06 -11.88
N ALA A 130 -9.08 12.25 -12.49
CA ALA A 130 -8.07 13.27 -12.18
C ALA A 130 -8.08 13.65 -10.68
N TYR A 131 -9.25 13.90 -10.11
CA TYR A 131 -9.37 14.21 -8.68
C TYR A 131 -8.95 13.06 -7.77
N ARG A 132 -9.21 11.80 -8.14
CA ARG A 132 -8.70 10.64 -7.38
C ARG A 132 -7.18 10.56 -7.38
N MET A 133 -6.53 10.87 -8.51
CA MET A 133 -5.07 10.93 -8.57
C MET A 133 -4.51 12.08 -7.70
N ILE A 134 -5.19 13.24 -7.72
CA ILE A 134 -4.85 14.39 -6.86
C ILE A 134 -4.96 14.03 -5.38
N GLU A 135 -6.01 13.32 -4.97
CA GLU A 135 -6.19 12.91 -3.57
C GLU A 135 -5.19 11.82 -3.15
N GLY A 136 -4.87 10.90 -4.06
CA GLY A 136 -4.04 9.73 -3.77
C GLY A 136 -2.54 9.99 -3.70
N TRP A 137 -2.00 11.02 -4.37
CA TRP A 137 -0.55 11.19 -4.44
C TRP A 137 0.08 11.55 -3.08
N ARG A 138 -0.60 12.35 -2.25
CA ARG A 138 -0.07 12.79 -0.94
C ARG A 138 0.17 11.64 0.04
N PRO A 139 -0.82 10.76 0.34
CA PRO A 139 -0.56 9.62 1.20
C PRO A 139 0.45 8.65 0.58
N ALA A 140 0.49 8.51 -0.75
CA ALA A 140 1.46 7.65 -1.42
C ALA A 140 2.91 8.16 -1.28
N ASP A 141 3.14 9.46 -1.49
CA ASP A 141 4.44 10.12 -1.28
C ASP A 141 4.88 9.98 0.19
N LEU A 142 3.95 10.18 1.11
CA LEU A 142 4.21 10.13 2.54
C LEU A 142 4.67 8.74 3.03
N VAL A 143 4.11 7.65 2.49
CA VAL A 143 4.46 6.28 2.92
C VAL A 143 5.50 5.59 2.03
N SER A 144 5.92 6.22 0.94
CA SER A 144 6.92 5.68 0.00
C SER A 144 8.21 5.18 0.66
N PRO A 145 8.75 5.81 1.73
CA PRO A 145 9.92 5.27 2.44
C PRO A 145 9.67 3.91 3.12
N ILE A 146 8.42 3.54 3.36
CA ILE A 146 8.01 2.25 3.94
C ILE A 146 7.63 1.27 2.82
N GLY A 147 6.96 1.73 1.77
CA GLY A 147 6.61 0.94 0.61
C GLY A 147 5.72 1.68 -0.39
N ASP A 148 5.74 1.22 -1.64
CA ASP A 148 4.87 1.75 -2.68
C ASP A 148 3.42 1.26 -2.49
N ILE A 149 2.46 2.17 -2.68
CA ILE A 149 1.03 1.88 -2.58
C ILE A 149 0.30 2.14 -3.90
N ASN A 150 -0.79 1.42 -4.15
CA ASN A 150 -1.67 1.63 -5.29
C ASN A 150 -2.81 2.62 -4.98
N GLU A 151 -3.59 2.98 -6.00
CA GLU A 151 -4.71 3.94 -5.88
C GLU A 151 -5.78 3.50 -4.86
N GLY A 152 -6.07 2.20 -4.78
CA GLY A 152 -7.02 1.65 -3.81
C GLY A 152 -6.54 1.83 -2.36
N GLN A 153 -5.26 1.59 -2.10
CA GLN A 153 -4.65 1.80 -0.78
C GLN A 153 -4.55 3.29 -0.44
N ALA A 154 -4.15 4.13 -1.40
CA ALA A 154 -4.06 5.57 -1.22
C ALA A 154 -5.43 6.17 -0.85
N ARG A 155 -6.52 5.65 -1.41
CA ARG A 155 -7.89 6.07 -1.09
C ARG A 155 -8.27 5.80 0.37
N GLU A 156 -7.82 4.70 0.96
CA GLU A 156 -8.08 4.40 2.37
C GLU A 156 -7.24 5.28 3.30
N LEU A 157 -6.03 5.68 2.87
CA LEU A 157 -5.16 6.55 3.65
C LEU A 157 -5.50 8.03 3.53
N ALA A 158 -6.14 8.48 2.45
CA ALA A 158 -6.46 9.90 2.25
C ALA A 158 -7.36 10.49 3.37
N PRO A 159 -8.42 9.81 3.85
CA PRO A 159 -9.18 10.25 5.02
C PRO A 159 -8.33 10.28 6.29
N VAL A 160 -7.43 9.31 6.48
CA VAL A 160 -6.53 9.27 7.65
C VAL A 160 -5.61 10.48 7.66
N LEU A 161 -5.01 10.80 6.50
CA LEU A 161 -4.17 11.98 6.35
C LEU A 161 -4.93 13.27 6.64
N LYS A 162 -6.18 13.37 6.17
CA LYS A 162 -7.02 14.55 6.35
C LYS A 162 -7.49 14.73 7.80
N GLU A 163 -7.88 13.65 8.47
CA GLU A 163 -8.53 13.69 9.79
C GLU A 163 -7.53 13.58 10.95
N TYR A 164 -6.43 12.85 10.77
CA TYR A 164 -5.46 12.53 11.82
C TYR A 164 -4.06 13.11 11.56
N GLY A 165 -3.76 13.49 10.32
CA GLY A 165 -2.47 14.09 9.96
C GLY A 165 -1.41 13.08 9.48
N PRO A 166 -0.24 13.59 9.06
CA PRO A 166 0.77 12.79 8.38
C PRO A 166 1.43 11.75 9.29
N GLU A 167 1.73 12.07 10.54
CA GLU A 167 2.41 11.17 11.46
C GLU A 167 1.56 9.92 11.73
N VAL A 168 0.27 10.11 12.02
CA VAL A 168 -0.69 9.02 12.22
C VAL A 168 -0.83 8.17 10.96
N THR A 169 -0.85 8.78 9.77
CA THR A 169 -0.94 8.05 8.50
C THR A 169 0.25 7.12 8.28
N VAL A 170 1.47 7.62 8.54
CA VAL A 170 2.71 6.83 8.45
C VAL A 170 2.70 5.69 9.48
N THR A 171 2.34 5.99 10.72
CA THR A 171 2.32 4.98 11.80
C THR A 171 1.25 3.91 11.55
N LEU A 172 0.08 4.27 11.03
CA LEU A 172 -0.96 3.32 10.65
C LEU A 172 -0.46 2.37 9.57
N TYR A 173 0.10 2.90 8.48
CA TYR A 173 0.60 2.06 7.38
C TYR A 173 1.73 1.14 7.84
N ARG A 174 2.66 1.64 8.65
CA ARG A 174 3.73 0.85 9.26
C ARG A 174 3.18 -0.27 10.14
N GLY A 175 2.26 0.03 11.05
CA GLY A 175 1.66 -0.95 11.95
C GLY A 175 0.90 -2.03 11.18
N VAL A 176 0.17 -1.67 10.13
CA VAL A 176 -0.48 -2.65 9.23
C VAL A 176 0.55 -3.54 8.54
N LYS A 177 1.63 -2.97 8.00
CA LYS A 177 2.70 -3.74 7.36
C LYS A 177 3.35 -4.74 8.33
N GLU A 178 3.61 -4.32 9.56
CA GLU A 178 4.20 -5.17 10.60
C GLU A 178 3.27 -6.32 11.02
N LEU A 179 1.99 -6.04 11.26
CA LEU A 179 0.99 -7.07 11.60
C LEU A 179 0.77 -8.07 10.45
N ARG A 180 0.94 -7.62 9.22
CA ARG A 180 0.83 -8.47 8.03
C ARG A 180 2.06 -9.33 7.78
N GLY A 181 3.23 -8.93 8.27
CA GLY A 181 4.51 -9.60 8.02
C GLY A 181 4.82 -9.61 6.53
N ASP A 182 5.13 -10.79 5.99
CA ASP A 182 5.47 -10.97 4.57
C ASP A 182 4.27 -10.84 3.63
N ARG A 183 3.04 -10.82 4.17
CA ARG A 183 1.84 -10.65 3.35
C ARG A 183 1.75 -9.23 2.83
N ARG A 184 1.50 -9.07 1.52
CA ARG A 184 1.22 -7.76 0.91
C ARG A 184 0.08 -7.05 1.64
N VAL A 185 0.27 -5.77 1.93
CA VAL A 185 -0.78 -4.88 2.44
C VAL A 185 -1.82 -4.69 1.32
N THR A 186 -3.10 -4.75 1.66
CA THR A 186 -4.22 -4.54 0.73
C THR A 186 -5.05 -3.34 1.15
N ALA A 187 -5.92 -2.84 0.25
CA ALA A 187 -6.85 -1.77 0.60
C ALA A 187 -7.82 -2.20 1.72
N ALA A 188 -8.25 -3.47 1.73
CA ALA A 188 -9.13 -3.99 2.78
C ALA A 188 -8.46 -3.96 4.16
N ASP A 189 -7.16 -4.28 4.24
CA ASP A 189 -6.39 -4.21 5.49
C ASP A 189 -6.36 -2.77 6.03
N LEU A 190 -6.14 -1.80 5.15
CA LEU A 190 -6.11 -0.38 5.52
C LEU A 190 -7.50 0.15 5.90
N SER A 191 -8.55 -0.36 5.27
CA SER A 191 -9.93 -0.01 5.60
C SER A 191 -10.31 -0.49 7.00
N GLU A 192 -9.95 -1.73 7.36
CA GLU A 192 -10.14 -2.25 8.72
C GLU A 192 -9.30 -1.49 9.75
N ALA A 193 -8.04 -1.21 9.43
CA ALA A 193 -7.16 -0.43 10.28
C ALA A 193 -7.73 0.97 10.57
N ARG A 194 -8.23 1.65 9.54
CA ARG A 194 -8.90 2.95 9.66
C ARG A 194 -10.16 2.86 10.52
N ALA A 195 -10.99 1.83 10.31
CA ALA A 195 -12.21 1.64 11.08
C ALA A 195 -11.94 1.32 12.56
N ALA A 196 -10.78 0.75 12.87
CA ALA A 196 -10.35 0.46 14.23
C ALA A 196 -9.84 1.69 15.00
N LEU A 197 -9.51 2.79 14.32
CA LEU A 197 -9.02 4.00 14.97
C LEU A 197 -10.11 4.67 15.82
N PRO A 198 -9.79 5.09 17.05
CA PRO A 198 -10.67 5.96 17.81
C PRO A 198 -10.67 7.36 17.19
N PRO A 199 -11.66 8.23 17.53
CA PRO A 199 -11.68 9.61 17.06
C PRO A 199 -10.36 10.36 17.34
N PRO A 200 -9.91 11.30 16.49
CA PRO A 200 -8.59 11.95 16.61
C PRO A 200 -8.32 12.55 17.99
N LYS A 201 -9.34 13.15 18.63
CA LYS A 201 -9.27 13.71 19.99
C LYS A 201 -8.91 12.70 21.09
N HIS A 202 -9.02 11.40 20.83
CA HIS A 202 -8.70 10.33 21.77
C HIS A 202 -7.33 9.69 21.50
N LEU A 203 -6.64 10.09 20.42
CA LEU A 203 -5.24 9.72 20.17
C LEU A 203 -4.35 10.83 20.74
N ALA A 204 -3.77 10.56 21.90
CA ALA A 204 -2.84 11.49 22.54
C ALA A 204 -1.47 11.52 21.83
N ARG A 205 -1.05 10.39 21.24
CA ARG A 205 0.21 10.27 20.51
C ARG A 205 0.04 9.40 19.26
N PRO A 206 0.73 9.70 18.14
CA PRO A 206 0.66 8.88 16.93
C PRO A 206 1.02 7.41 17.15
N ASP A 207 1.98 7.12 18.03
CA ASP A 207 2.46 5.75 18.29
C ASP A 207 1.39 4.82 18.89
N GLN A 208 0.37 5.38 19.56
CA GLN A 208 -0.75 4.62 20.12
C GLN A 208 -1.55 3.87 19.05
N VAL A 209 -1.44 4.29 17.78
CA VAL A 209 -2.08 3.60 16.66
C VAL A 209 -1.63 2.14 16.59
N ARG A 210 -0.36 1.83 16.86
CA ARG A 210 0.13 0.44 16.81
C ARG A 210 -0.57 -0.42 17.86
N ASP A 211 -0.70 0.08 19.08
CA ASP A 211 -1.42 -0.61 20.17
C ASP A 211 -2.89 -0.82 19.82
N VAL A 212 -3.55 0.22 19.28
CA VAL A 212 -4.94 0.15 18.82
C VAL A 212 -5.13 -0.94 17.76
N LEU A 213 -4.23 -1.01 16.78
CA LEU A 213 -4.29 -2.02 15.71
C LEU A 213 -4.06 -3.43 16.24
N THR A 214 -3.08 -3.62 17.13
CA THR A 214 -2.80 -4.91 17.78
C THR A 214 -4.01 -5.39 18.58
N VAL A 215 -4.61 -4.53 19.40
CA VAL A 215 -5.82 -4.85 20.17
C VAL A 215 -7.00 -5.12 19.24
N ALA A 216 -7.20 -4.32 18.18
CA ALA A 216 -8.27 -4.54 17.22
C ALA A 216 -8.14 -5.87 16.47
N ALA A 217 -6.92 -6.27 16.11
CA ALA A 217 -6.65 -7.57 15.51
C ALA A 217 -6.98 -8.71 16.48
N ALA A 218 -6.51 -8.63 17.72
CA ALA A 218 -6.74 -9.64 18.76
C ALA A 218 -8.22 -9.78 19.16
N GLU A 219 -8.98 -8.68 19.15
CA GLU A 219 -10.42 -8.66 19.45
C GLU A 219 -11.29 -9.03 18.24
N GLY A 220 -10.70 -9.29 17.07
CA GLY A 220 -11.43 -9.60 15.84
C GLY A 220 -12.15 -8.41 15.21
N ARG A 221 -11.84 -7.17 15.63
CA ARG A 221 -12.34 -5.94 14.99
C ARG A 221 -11.61 -5.62 13.68
N ALA A 222 -10.37 -6.10 13.53
CA ALA A 222 -9.57 -6.02 12.30
C ALA A 222 -9.01 -7.41 11.95
N PRO A 223 -9.87 -8.38 11.58
CA PRO A 223 -9.48 -9.79 11.42
C PRO A 223 -8.43 -10.01 10.33
N ARG A 224 -8.33 -9.15 9.31
CA ARG A 224 -7.32 -9.30 8.25
C ARG A 224 -5.91 -8.95 8.69
N LEU A 225 -5.79 -8.21 9.79
CA LEU A 225 -4.52 -7.87 10.44
C LEU A 225 -4.08 -8.95 11.42
N ALA A 226 -4.96 -9.87 11.83
CA ALA A 226 -4.57 -10.96 12.70
C ALA A 226 -3.43 -11.78 12.05
N PRO A 227 -2.46 -12.26 12.85
CA PRO A 227 -1.43 -13.16 12.34
C PRO A 227 -2.11 -14.30 11.61
N ALA A 228 -1.57 -14.70 10.46
CA ALA A 228 -2.09 -15.87 9.77
C ALA A 228 -2.04 -17.05 10.75
N GLU A 229 -3.17 -17.72 10.94
CA GLU A 229 -3.15 -19.02 11.62
C GLU A 229 -2.08 -19.87 10.94
N PRO A 230 -1.17 -20.53 11.70
CA PRO A 230 -0.25 -21.45 11.07
C PRO A 230 -1.10 -22.45 10.30
N LYS A 231 -0.94 -22.46 8.98
CA LYS A 231 -1.45 -23.55 8.16
C LYS A 231 -0.73 -24.79 8.67
N VAL A 232 -1.39 -25.53 9.57
CA VAL A 232 -0.93 -26.86 9.95
C VAL A 232 -0.83 -27.61 8.63
N PRO A 233 0.37 -28.06 8.22
CA PRO A 233 0.47 -28.90 7.04
C PRO A 233 -0.47 -30.06 7.25
N ALA A 234 -1.41 -30.24 6.33
CA ALA A 234 -2.19 -31.46 6.28
C ALA A 234 -1.19 -32.60 6.02
N GLN A 235 -0.83 -33.30 7.10
CA GLN A 235 -0.14 -34.58 7.14
C GLN A 235 0.98 -34.76 6.11
N ALA A 236 2.21 -34.43 6.52
CA ALA A 236 3.34 -35.29 6.20
C ALA A 236 3.52 -36.24 7.39
N ALA A 237 2.81 -37.35 7.35
CA ALA A 237 3.29 -38.55 8.04
C ALA A 237 4.45 -39.06 7.20
N ASP A 238 5.67 -38.64 7.52
CA ASP A 238 6.83 -39.53 7.52
C ASP A 238 8.08 -38.83 8.09
N GLU A 239 8.76 -39.61 8.93
CA GLU A 239 10.18 -39.52 9.32
C GLU A 239 10.63 -38.32 10.18
N HIS A 240 10.33 -38.38 11.47
CA HIS A 240 11.25 -37.83 12.47
C HIS A 240 12.47 -38.74 12.60
N GLN A 241 13.54 -38.42 11.86
CA GLN A 241 14.88 -38.86 12.25
C GLN A 241 15.27 -38.06 13.50
N ALA A 242 15.43 -38.77 14.62
CA ALA A 242 15.96 -38.21 15.85
C ALA A 242 17.44 -37.87 15.64
N GLU A 243 17.76 -36.59 15.47
CA GLU A 243 19.10 -36.09 15.76
C GLU A 243 19.34 -36.22 17.27
N GLN A 244 20.23 -37.13 17.62
CA GLN A 244 20.76 -37.26 18.97
C GLN A 244 21.51 -35.99 19.33
N VAL A 245 20.94 -35.19 20.22
CA VAL A 245 21.70 -34.23 21.02
C VAL A 245 21.93 -34.89 22.37
N ASP A 246 23.15 -35.39 22.54
CA ASP A 246 23.72 -35.79 23.82
C ASP A 246 24.01 -34.52 24.64
N GLU A 247 23.29 -34.34 25.75
CA GLU A 247 23.84 -33.97 27.07
C GLU A 247 22.69 -33.67 28.05
N GLY A 248 22.49 -34.57 29.02
CA GLY A 248 21.58 -34.40 30.15
C GLY A 248 20.58 -35.54 30.29
N GLY A 249 20.86 -36.50 31.18
CA GLY A 249 20.07 -37.72 31.36
C GLY A 249 18.62 -37.44 31.77
N VAL A 250 17.70 -37.53 30.81
CA VAL A 250 16.26 -37.61 31.03
C VAL A 250 15.92 -39.08 31.29
N SER A 251 15.26 -39.40 32.41
CA SER A 251 14.83 -40.78 32.69
C SER A 251 13.69 -41.19 31.75
N GLN A 252 13.52 -42.49 31.50
CA GLN A 252 12.41 -43.00 30.69
C GLN A 252 11.05 -42.55 31.26
N ASP A 253 10.93 -42.49 32.59
CA ASP A 253 9.73 -41.99 33.28
C ASP A 253 9.45 -40.51 32.95
N GLN A 254 10.48 -39.66 32.82
CA GLN A 254 10.32 -38.26 32.41
C GLN A 254 9.92 -38.11 30.94
N VAL A 255 10.32 -39.05 30.07
CA VAL A 255 9.90 -39.09 28.67
C VAL A 255 8.42 -39.49 28.58
N ASP A 256 8.01 -40.48 29.36
CA ASP A 256 6.62 -40.96 29.40
C ASP A 256 5.68 -39.90 30.02
N GLU A 257 6.10 -39.22 31.09
CA GLU A 257 5.40 -38.06 31.66
C GLU A 257 5.29 -36.89 30.66
N GLY A 258 6.36 -36.64 29.89
CA GLY A 258 6.36 -35.65 28.83
C GLY A 258 5.37 -35.98 27.70
N ALA A 259 5.30 -37.24 27.30
CA ALA A 259 4.35 -37.70 26.28
C ALA A 259 2.89 -37.57 26.76
N GLU A 260 2.60 -37.90 28.01
CA GLU A 260 1.27 -37.72 28.61
C GLU A 260 0.88 -36.23 28.73
N ALA A 261 1.83 -35.37 29.09
CA ALA A 261 1.64 -33.92 29.13
C ALA A 261 1.33 -33.34 27.73
N ILE A 262 2.05 -33.78 26.70
CA ILE A 262 1.78 -33.37 25.31
C ILE A 262 0.41 -33.84 24.85
N ALA A 263 0.05 -35.11 25.08
CA ALA A 263 -1.28 -35.63 24.73
C ALA A 263 -2.41 -34.84 25.43
N THR A 264 -2.18 -34.42 26.68
CA THR A 264 -3.13 -33.57 27.42
C THR A 264 -3.28 -32.19 26.78
N LEU A 265 -2.18 -31.58 26.33
CA LEU A 265 -2.21 -30.28 25.64
C LEU A 265 -2.88 -30.39 24.26
N GLU A 266 -2.60 -31.43 23.50
CA GLU A 266 -3.24 -31.69 22.21
C GLU A 266 -4.76 -31.86 22.36
N ALA A 267 -5.20 -32.62 23.37
CA ALA A 267 -6.62 -32.78 23.69
C ALA A 267 -7.27 -31.44 24.06
N ALA A 268 -6.61 -30.61 24.87
CA ALA A 268 -7.09 -29.28 25.24
C ALA A 268 -7.21 -28.34 24.03
N VAL A 269 -6.24 -28.37 23.11
CA VAL A 269 -6.28 -27.60 21.86
C VAL A 269 -7.42 -28.06 20.96
N ALA A 270 -7.61 -29.38 20.81
CA ALA A 270 -8.70 -29.95 20.03
C ALA A 270 -10.07 -29.52 20.59
N GLN A 271 -10.24 -29.54 21.92
CA GLN A 271 -11.45 -29.07 22.58
C GLN A 271 -11.69 -27.58 22.33
N GLN A 272 -10.65 -26.75 22.38
CA GLN A 272 -10.78 -25.31 22.15
C GLN A 272 -11.20 -24.99 20.71
N ARG A 273 -10.65 -25.71 19.71
CA ARG A 273 -11.09 -25.61 18.30
C ARG A 273 -12.56 -25.97 18.15
N GLN A 274 -12.99 -27.05 18.79
CA GLN A 274 -14.38 -27.48 18.78
C GLN A 274 -15.33 -26.46 19.42
N ILE A 275 -14.89 -25.74 20.47
CA ILE A 275 -15.65 -24.64 21.07
C ILE A 275 -15.75 -23.46 20.08
N TYR A 276 -14.65 -23.10 19.44
CA TYR A 276 -14.62 -22.02 18.44
C TYR A 276 -15.60 -22.29 17.29
N ASP A 277 -15.58 -23.50 16.72
CA ASP A 277 -16.46 -23.88 15.61
C ASP A 277 -17.95 -23.85 16.01
N ARG A 278 -18.27 -24.30 17.24
CA ARG A 278 -19.67 -24.30 17.75
C ARG A 278 -20.20 -22.92 18.09
N VAL A 279 -19.36 -22.04 18.63
CA VAL A 279 -19.74 -20.67 19.02
C VAL A 279 -19.72 -19.73 17.81
N GLY A 280 -18.96 -20.07 16.77
CA GLY A 280 -18.96 -19.40 15.47
C GLY A 280 -20.30 -19.48 14.72
N GLY A 281 -20.38 -18.80 13.57
CA GLY A 281 -21.54 -18.91 12.67
C GLY A 281 -22.85 -18.25 13.14
N GLY A 282 -22.79 -17.37 14.15
CA GLY A 282 -23.97 -16.62 14.62
C GLY A 282 -24.74 -17.27 15.76
N THR A 283 -24.30 -18.41 16.29
CA THR A 283 -24.92 -19.12 17.43
C THR A 283 -25.11 -18.20 18.66
N LEU A 284 -24.10 -17.39 18.98
CA LEU A 284 -24.18 -16.43 20.08
C LEU A 284 -25.19 -15.30 19.81
N ALA A 285 -25.28 -14.84 18.56
CA ALA A 285 -26.26 -13.83 18.17
C ALA A 285 -27.70 -14.40 18.27
N ALA A 286 -27.89 -15.65 17.85
CA ALA A 286 -29.17 -16.35 18.00
C ALA A 286 -29.56 -16.54 19.48
N ALA A 287 -28.59 -16.91 20.35
CA ALA A 287 -28.83 -17.02 21.78
C ALA A 287 -29.20 -15.69 22.43
N LEU A 288 -28.52 -14.59 22.06
CA LEU A 288 -28.82 -13.24 22.55
C LEU A 288 -30.18 -12.71 22.06
N LEU A 289 -30.63 -13.14 20.89
CA LEU A 289 -31.97 -12.82 20.37
C LEU A 289 -33.07 -13.59 21.09
N TYR A 290 -32.81 -14.83 21.50
CA TYR A 290 -33.79 -15.68 22.18
C TYR A 290 -33.91 -15.36 23.68
N ASP A 291 -32.77 -15.23 24.38
CA ASP A 291 -32.71 -14.89 25.81
C ASP A 291 -31.47 -14.00 26.06
N PRO A 292 -31.62 -12.67 26.03
CA PRO A 292 -30.51 -11.74 26.19
C PRO A 292 -29.78 -11.91 27.53
N GLY A 293 -30.51 -12.17 28.61
CA GLY A 293 -29.95 -12.27 29.96
C GLY A 293 -29.06 -13.51 30.11
N ARG A 294 -29.56 -14.67 29.67
CA ARG A 294 -28.80 -15.92 29.70
C ARG A 294 -27.70 -15.95 28.66
N GLY A 295 -27.93 -15.39 27.47
CA GLY A 295 -26.92 -15.25 26.42
C GLY A 295 -25.74 -14.39 26.87
N ASP A 296 -26.00 -13.28 27.55
CA ASP A 296 -24.94 -12.41 28.10
C ASP A 296 -24.16 -13.06 29.23
N HIS A 297 -24.83 -13.83 30.09
CA HIS A 297 -24.16 -14.61 31.12
C HIS A 297 -23.19 -15.64 30.52
N LEU A 298 -23.65 -16.45 29.56
CA LEU A 298 -22.82 -17.44 28.87
C LEU A 298 -21.66 -16.80 28.09
N ARG A 299 -21.89 -15.64 27.46
CA ARG A 299 -20.85 -14.86 26.78
C ARG A 299 -19.74 -14.43 27.74
N ARG A 300 -20.10 -13.97 28.94
CA ARG A 300 -19.12 -13.57 29.97
C ARG A 300 -18.33 -14.76 30.48
N GLU A 301 -18.98 -15.88 30.74
CA GLU A 301 -18.29 -17.10 31.19
C GLU A 301 -17.30 -17.62 30.14
N LEU A 302 -17.72 -17.70 28.87
CA LEU A 302 -16.83 -18.12 27.77
C LEU A 302 -15.57 -17.24 27.69
N ARG A 303 -15.72 -15.91 27.82
CA ARG A 303 -14.58 -14.99 27.85
C ARG A 303 -13.69 -15.19 29.07
N GLN A 304 -14.29 -15.39 30.24
CA GLN A 304 -13.54 -15.59 31.48
C GLN A 304 -12.67 -16.86 31.42
N TYR A 305 -13.23 -17.96 30.91
CA TYR A 305 -12.46 -19.20 30.77
C TYR A 305 -11.40 -19.10 29.67
N ALA A 306 -11.68 -18.43 28.55
CA ALA A 306 -10.66 -18.19 27.52
C ALA A 306 -9.46 -17.38 28.06
N GLN A 307 -9.72 -16.33 28.85
CA GLN A 307 -8.67 -15.54 29.50
C GLN A 307 -7.88 -16.35 30.53
N ARG A 308 -8.55 -17.18 31.33
CA ARG A 308 -7.89 -18.05 32.32
C ARG A 308 -7.01 -19.12 31.67
N THR A 309 -7.47 -19.71 30.57
CA THR A 309 -6.67 -20.67 29.79
C THR A 309 -5.44 -19.97 29.20
N ALA A 310 -5.59 -18.77 28.63
CA ALA A 310 -4.48 -17.98 28.11
C ALA A 310 -3.47 -17.57 29.19
N TYR A 311 -3.94 -17.26 30.40
CA TYR A 311 -3.09 -16.96 31.56
C TYR A 311 -2.28 -18.19 31.98
N ARG A 312 -2.94 -19.35 32.16
CA ARG A 312 -2.27 -20.61 32.53
C ARG A 312 -1.25 -21.10 31.51
N ALA A 313 -1.50 -20.86 30.22
CA ALA A 313 -0.55 -21.19 29.16
C ALA A 313 0.69 -20.27 29.14
N ARG A 314 0.66 -19.11 29.83
CA ARG A 314 1.79 -18.18 29.94
C ARG A 314 2.59 -18.37 31.24
N ASP A 315 1.95 -18.80 32.32
CA ASP A 315 2.56 -18.85 33.66
C ASP A 315 3.48 -20.07 33.89
N THR A 316 3.55 -21.01 32.94
CA THR A 316 4.35 -22.24 33.07
C THR A 316 5.84 -22.06 32.75
N SER A 317 6.32 -20.83 32.55
CA SER A 317 7.75 -20.54 32.30
C SER A 317 8.52 -20.04 33.53
N GLY A 318 7.89 -19.94 34.71
CA GLY A 318 8.40 -19.12 35.81
C GLY A 318 8.62 -19.76 37.18
N GLU A 319 8.26 -21.02 37.43
CA GLU A 319 8.26 -21.55 38.80
C GLU A 319 9.17 -22.78 38.95
N GLN A 320 10.49 -22.53 38.90
CA GLN A 320 11.50 -23.49 39.35
C GLN A 320 12.84 -22.84 39.72
N VAL A 321 12.84 -21.77 40.52
CA VAL A 321 14.04 -21.36 41.30
C VAL A 321 13.59 -20.66 42.59
N ALA A 322 13.26 -21.44 43.63
CA ALA A 322 13.36 -21.03 45.04
C ALA A 322 12.95 -22.20 45.96
N ASP A 323 13.87 -23.12 46.21
CA ASP A 323 14.12 -23.63 47.56
C ASP A 323 15.34 -24.56 47.50
N ASP A 324 16.50 -24.03 47.91
CA ASP A 324 17.58 -24.78 48.54
C ASP A 324 18.42 -23.77 49.33
N ALA A 325 18.09 -23.65 50.62
CA ALA A 325 18.88 -23.04 51.67
C ALA A 325 18.90 -23.99 52.87
#